data_AF-A0A1K1PMB6-F1
#
_entry.id   AF-A0A1K1PMB6-F1
#
_cell.length_a   1.000
_cell.length_b   1.000
_cell.length_c   1.000
_cell.angle_alpha   90.00
_cell.angle_beta   90.00
_cell.angle_gamma   90.00
#
_symmetry.space_group_name_H-M   'P 1'
#
loop_
_entity.id
_entity.type
_entity.pdbx_description
1 polymer ?
#
loop_
_entity_poly.entity_id
_entity_poly.type
_entity_poly.pdbx_seq_one_letter_code
_entity_poly.pdbx_strand_id
1 'polypeptide(L)'
;MKKLTRTAAALVCAAAMTITGAAPSFGQTNDMTAQAVDTNNDDWLHAEGSRLYDMNGNEVWLTGANWFGFNCNEACPHYLWSADADDCLTEIADRGINIIRFPISTELIVSWMKGKPNPVNSFSCNTDPAFTINADFCAEDGKTPVDSMQVFDIMMKKCKEHGIKAFIDIHSPHTDNSGHNYNLWYGKAGVTTDVWIDSLVWLADKYKDDDTLIGYDLKNEPHGKGQEGKEAAKWDGSKDENNWAYAATRCAEAILDVNPHALILVEGVEQSMSGAMEGDYWGMPDRRDNSPYIGAWWGGNFRGARKYPIKPKQGTSQIVYSPHDYGPSVYAQTWFDKNFTEETLLKDYWYDTWAYINAEDIGPELIGEWGGHMDGAENQKWMTLLRDYMIKHHINHTFWCLNTNSGDTGGLWDDLGFQAGKGTTIKWNEPKYKLFEEALWQTKSGKYIGLDHQVALGKNGISLNDFYTNYAKSEGSNLDGGKTSDGKAVNADPSKTTTSTTKPVVTTTTTSDSTTSTSSTTTTPEVSNRTFGDSNCDGTIDMSDVVLIMQSLANPNKYGISGSDEKHMTEEGQKNADVVGNNGVTTDDALAIQLYLLGKYTKLPVE
;
A
#
# COMPACT_ATOMS: atom_id res chain seq x y z
N MET A 1 8.78 86.61 -2.19
CA MET A 1 10.26 86.74 -2.16
C MET A 1 10.75 86.49 -0.75
N LYS A 2 11.68 85.54 -0.57
CA LYS A 2 12.64 85.36 0.57
C LYS A 2 12.00 85.13 1.96
N LYS A 3 12.31 84.09 2.75
CA LYS A 3 13.46 83.17 2.85
C LYS A 3 13.05 81.91 3.64
N LEU A 4 13.79 80.83 3.39
CA LEU A 4 13.78 79.53 4.08
C LEU A 4 14.26 79.62 5.54
N THR A 5 13.88 78.66 6.40
CA THR A 5 14.77 77.59 6.92
C THR A 5 14.03 76.52 7.75
N ARG A 6 14.41 75.26 7.54
CA ARG A 6 14.14 74.02 8.33
C ARG A 6 14.61 74.20 9.79
N THR A 7 14.18 73.46 10.83
CA THR A 7 14.41 72.02 11.08
C THR A 7 13.70 71.58 12.39
N ALA A 8 13.48 70.28 12.51
CA ALA A 8 12.86 69.46 13.57
C ALA A 8 13.22 69.73 15.05
N ALA A 9 12.29 69.43 15.97
CA ALA A 9 12.35 68.26 16.87
C ALA A 9 11.36 68.35 18.08
N ALA A 10 10.59 67.26 18.26
CA ALA A 10 10.09 66.62 19.48
C ALA A 10 9.62 67.41 20.74
N LEU A 11 8.32 67.24 21.03
CA LEU A 11 7.70 66.75 22.28
C LEU A 11 8.27 67.19 23.66
N VAL A 12 7.42 67.79 24.49
CA VAL A 12 6.68 67.17 25.62
C VAL A 12 5.99 68.28 26.41
N CYS A 13 4.65 68.25 26.50
CA CYS A 13 3.92 68.94 27.56
C CYS A 13 3.25 67.88 28.44
N ALA A 14 3.57 67.93 29.72
CA ALA A 14 2.96 67.18 30.80
C ALA A 14 1.51 67.61 31.02
N ALA A 15 0.64 66.68 31.40
CA ALA A 15 -0.46 66.94 32.32
C ALA A 15 -0.98 65.63 32.92
N ALA A 16 -0.73 65.48 34.22
CA ALA A 16 -1.39 64.49 35.07
C ALA A 16 -2.88 64.82 35.22
N MET A 17 -3.75 63.81 35.18
CA MET A 17 -5.07 63.87 35.81
C MET A 17 -5.41 62.53 36.46
N THR A 18 -5.27 62.54 37.80
CA THR A 18 -6.21 62.03 38.80
C THR A 18 -7.05 60.79 38.48
N ILE A 19 -6.69 59.72 39.18
CA ILE A 19 -7.46 58.49 39.38
C ILE A 19 -8.58 58.74 40.40
N THR A 20 -9.82 58.45 40.04
CA THR A 20 -10.84 57.95 40.98
C THR A 20 -11.76 56.95 40.29
N GLY A 21 -11.55 55.68 40.62
CA GLY A 21 -12.52 54.60 40.80
C GLY A 21 -13.76 54.50 39.90
N ALA A 22 -13.69 53.59 38.94
CA ALA A 22 -14.77 52.64 38.67
C ALA A 22 -14.09 51.28 38.38
N ALA A 23 -14.47 50.24 39.12
CA ALA A 23 -14.01 48.89 38.86
C ALA A 23 -14.86 48.26 37.75
N PRO A 24 -14.24 47.71 36.70
CA PRO A 24 -14.75 46.54 36.02
C PRO A 24 -13.92 45.34 36.44
N SER A 25 -14.64 44.34 36.92
CA SER A 25 -14.22 42.95 37.06
C SER A 25 -13.24 42.52 35.96
N PHE A 26 -12.01 42.17 36.35
CA PHE A 26 -11.14 41.32 35.56
C PHE A 26 -11.80 39.95 35.49
N GLY A 27 -12.48 39.67 34.38
CA GLY A 27 -12.75 38.28 34.01
C GLY A 27 -11.38 37.64 33.75
N GLN A 28 -11.07 36.58 34.50
CA GLN A 28 -10.06 35.63 34.07
C GLN A 28 -10.53 35.10 32.71
N THR A 29 -9.90 35.56 31.63
CA THR A 29 -9.88 34.77 30.41
C THR A 29 -9.05 33.56 30.75
N ASN A 30 -9.72 32.47 31.12
CA ASN A 30 -9.15 31.15 30.90
C ASN A 30 -8.91 31.10 29.39
N ASP A 31 -7.66 31.21 28.97
CA ASP A 31 -7.26 30.68 27.68
C ASP A 31 -7.53 29.18 27.74
N MET A 32 -8.78 28.81 27.42
CA MET A 32 -9.04 27.50 26.87
C MET A 32 -8.42 27.56 25.48
N THR A 33 -7.12 27.28 25.40
CA THR A 33 -6.63 26.54 24.26
C THR A 33 -7.41 25.23 24.28
N ALA A 34 -8.56 25.21 23.61
CA ALA A 34 -9.09 23.98 23.08
C ALA A 34 -7.98 23.49 22.15
N GLN A 35 -7.11 22.62 22.66
CA GLN A 35 -6.39 21.73 21.78
C GLN A 35 -7.50 21.08 20.94
N ALA A 36 -7.42 21.21 19.61
CA ALA A 36 -8.21 20.35 18.76
C ALA A 36 -8.00 18.94 19.31
N VAL A 37 -9.10 18.24 19.62
CA VAL A 37 -9.00 16.83 20.01
C VAL A 37 -8.15 16.18 18.93
N ASP A 38 -7.11 15.46 19.32
CA ASP A 38 -6.34 14.67 18.38
C ASP A 38 -7.27 13.56 17.88
N THR A 39 -7.91 13.80 16.73
CA THR A 39 -8.83 12.86 16.06
C THR A 39 -8.10 12.03 15.01
N ASN A 40 -6.78 11.83 15.16
CA ASN A 40 -5.94 11.14 14.17
C ASN A 40 -5.58 9.72 14.60
N ASN A 41 -6.16 9.21 15.70
CA ASN A 41 -5.80 7.93 16.27
C ASN A 41 -6.97 7.19 16.94
N ASP A 42 -8.21 7.60 16.69
CA ASP A 42 -9.37 6.91 17.25
C ASP A 42 -10.04 5.96 16.26
N ASP A 43 -9.77 6.06 14.96
CA ASP A 43 -10.44 5.25 13.92
C ASP A 43 -9.72 3.93 13.57
N TRP A 44 -8.70 3.54 14.35
CA TRP A 44 -7.97 2.30 14.13
C TRP A 44 -8.86 1.05 14.34
N LEU A 45 -8.61 0.03 13.52
CA LEU A 45 -9.44 -1.17 13.44
C LEU A 45 -8.70 -2.42 13.91
N HIS A 46 -9.47 -3.42 14.33
CA HIS A 46 -8.96 -4.74 14.65
C HIS A 46 -9.96 -5.84 14.30
N ALA A 47 -9.44 -7.03 14.07
CA ALA A 47 -10.15 -8.24 13.77
C ALA A 47 -10.49 -9.04 15.04
N GLU A 48 -11.75 -9.49 15.11
CA GLU A 48 -12.21 -10.55 16.01
C GLU A 48 -13.03 -11.55 15.18
N GLY A 49 -12.54 -12.78 15.08
CA GLY A 49 -13.09 -13.78 14.16
C GLY A 49 -13.07 -13.27 12.72
N SER A 50 -14.20 -13.37 12.03
CA SER A 50 -14.43 -12.93 10.66
C SER A 50 -14.86 -11.47 10.52
N ARG A 51 -14.82 -10.69 11.59
CA ARG A 51 -15.35 -9.32 11.67
C ARG A 51 -14.28 -8.30 12.05
N LEU A 52 -14.53 -7.04 11.71
CA LEU A 52 -13.69 -5.88 12.06
C LEU A 52 -14.42 -4.96 13.04
N TYR A 53 -13.67 -4.37 13.96
CA TYR A 53 -14.16 -3.51 15.02
C TYR A 53 -13.26 -2.28 15.22
N ASP A 54 -13.86 -1.15 15.60
CA ASP A 54 -13.14 0.04 16.07
C ASP A 54 -12.60 -0.18 17.51
N MET A 55 -11.90 0.82 18.05
CA MET A 55 -11.40 0.78 19.43
C MET A 55 -12.50 0.75 20.51
N ASN A 56 -13.75 1.08 20.16
CA ASN A 56 -14.93 1.07 21.02
C ASN A 56 -15.79 -0.19 20.81
N GLY A 57 -15.23 -1.25 20.20
CA GLY A 57 -15.94 -2.50 19.94
C GLY A 57 -17.18 -2.35 19.04
N ASN A 58 -17.28 -1.26 18.28
CA ASN A 58 -18.29 -1.07 17.25
C ASN A 58 -17.87 -1.85 16.01
N GLU A 59 -18.75 -2.69 15.48
CA GLU A 59 -18.51 -3.42 14.23
C GLU A 59 -18.43 -2.46 13.05
N VAL A 60 -17.50 -2.69 12.14
CA VAL A 60 -17.32 -1.87 10.92
C VAL A 60 -17.42 -2.72 9.67
N TRP A 61 -17.77 -2.07 8.55
CA TRP A 61 -17.78 -2.71 7.23
C TRP A 61 -17.14 -1.79 6.19
N LEU A 62 -16.04 -2.28 5.63
CA LEU A 62 -15.25 -1.57 4.63
C LEU A 62 -15.89 -1.86 3.26
N THR A 63 -16.53 -0.84 2.68
CA THR A 63 -17.22 -0.92 1.39
C THR A 63 -16.72 0.18 0.48
N GLY A 64 -15.76 -0.19 -0.36
CA GLY A 64 -14.90 0.76 -1.05
C GLY A 64 -14.77 0.56 -2.55
N ALA A 65 -13.84 1.30 -3.14
CA ALA A 65 -13.46 1.15 -4.53
C ALA A 65 -11.96 1.41 -4.74
N ASN A 66 -11.43 0.91 -5.85
CA ASN A 66 -10.03 1.10 -6.25
C ASN A 66 -9.86 2.39 -7.06
N TRP A 67 -8.87 3.22 -6.73
CA TRP A 67 -8.43 4.35 -7.57
C TRP A 67 -6.96 4.19 -7.95
N PHE A 68 -6.71 3.55 -9.09
CA PHE A 68 -5.35 3.25 -9.53
C PHE A 68 -4.66 4.45 -10.19
N GLY A 69 -3.33 4.41 -10.18
CA GLY A 69 -2.46 5.38 -10.87
C GLY A 69 -1.11 5.61 -10.18
N PHE A 70 -1.02 5.48 -8.86
CA PHE A 70 0.29 5.57 -8.16
C PHE A 70 1.23 4.42 -8.54
N ASN A 71 0.69 3.27 -8.95
CA ASN A 71 1.47 2.16 -9.50
C ASN A 71 1.94 2.38 -10.96
N CYS A 72 1.37 3.36 -11.65
CA CYS A 72 1.62 3.65 -13.06
C CYS A 72 2.68 4.76 -13.22
N ASN A 73 3.17 4.98 -14.44
CA ASN A 73 4.19 6.00 -14.75
C ASN A 73 3.77 7.45 -14.40
N GLU A 74 2.46 7.68 -14.26
CA GLU A 74 1.86 8.92 -13.78
C GLU A 74 2.25 9.24 -12.32
N ALA A 75 2.46 8.21 -11.48
CA ALA A 75 2.79 8.31 -10.05
C ALA A 75 1.79 9.15 -9.23
N CYS A 76 0.53 9.17 -9.66
CA CYS A 76 -0.61 9.81 -9.00
C CYS A 76 -1.91 9.12 -9.42
N PRO A 77 -3.05 9.31 -8.70
CA PRO A 77 -4.32 8.78 -9.15
C PRO A 77 -4.65 9.30 -10.55
N HIS A 78 -5.14 8.42 -11.42
CA HIS A 78 -5.52 8.85 -12.76
C HIS A 78 -6.67 9.87 -12.74
N TYR A 79 -6.83 10.58 -13.86
CA TYR A 79 -7.80 11.65 -14.13
C TYR A 79 -7.50 13.01 -13.50
N LEU A 80 -6.47 13.15 -12.66
CA LEU A 80 -6.07 14.47 -12.13
C LEU A 80 -5.48 15.41 -13.20
N TRP A 81 -5.34 14.95 -14.45
CA TRP A 81 -5.14 15.83 -15.63
C TRP A 81 -6.41 16.58 -16.06
N SER A 82 -7.60 16.07 -15.75
CA SER A 82 -8.90 16.62 -16.22
C SER A 82 -9.97 16.68 -15.14
N ALA A 83 -9.61 16.46 -13.87
CA ALA A 83 -10.50 16.56 -12.74
C ALA A 83 -9.79 17.12 -11.50
N ASP A 84 -10.54 17.85 -10.68
CA ASP A 84 -10.14 18.26 -9.34
C ASP A 84 -10.31 17.10 -8.35
N ALA A 85 -9.28 16.83 -7.55
CA ALA A 85 -9.28 15.74 -6.59
C ALA A 85 -10.37 15.91 -5.51
N ASP A 86 -10.67 17.15 -5.11
CA ASP A 86 -11.67 17.43 -4.06
C ASP A 86 -13.09 17.15 -4.57
N ASP A 87 -13.38 17.54 -5.82
CA ASP A 87 -14.64 17.22 -6.47
C ASP A 87 -14.80 15.69 -6.65
N CYS A 88 -13.72 14.99 -7.02
CA CYS A 88 -13.71 13.53 -7.09
C CYS A 88 -14.01 12.87 -5.75
N LEU A 89 -13.32 13.27 -4.67
CA LEU A 89 -13.52 12.71 -3.34
C LEU A 89 -14.90 13.05 -2.78
N THR A 90 -15.42 14.24 -3.07
CA THR A 90 -16.80 14.64 -2.75
C THR A 90 -17.80 13.68 -3.40
N GLU A 91 -17.69 13.42 -4.70
CA GLU A 91 -18.59 12.51 -5.42
C GLU A 91 -18.47 11.05 -4.96
N ILE A 92 -17.25 10.61 -4.60
CA ILE A 92 -17.00 9.28 -4.02
C ILE A 92 -17.71 9.15 -2.66
N ALA A 93 -17.53 10.12 -1.75
CA ALA A 93 -18.14 10.12 -0.43
C ALA A 93 -19.68 10.25 -0.50
N ASP A 94 -20.19 11.15 -1.35
CA ASP A 94 -21.62 11.35 -1.57
C ASP A 94 -22.34 10.12 -2.12
N ARG A 95 -21.57 9.18 -2.69
CA ARG A 95 -22.00 7.88 -3.18
C ARG A 95 -21.62 6.73 -2.27
N GLY A 96 -21.31 7.01 -1.00
CA GLY A 96 -21.24 6.00 0.05
C GLY A 96 -20.01 5.11 0.06
N ILE A 97 -19.00 5.43 -0.74
CA ILE A 97 -17.73 4.69 -0.75
C ILE A 97 -16.90 5.18 0.44
N ASN A 98 -16.78 4.35 1.48
CA ASN A 98 -16.18 4.75 2.76
C ASN A 98 -14.66 4.51 2.86
N ILE A 99 -14.10 3.77 1.89
CA ILE A 99 -12.68 3.46 1.82
C ILE A 99 -12.17 3.41 0.37
N ILE A 100 -10.95 3.88 0.14
CA ILE A 100 -10.27 3.77 -1.16
C ILE A 100 -9.03 2.86 -1.04
N ARG A 101 -8.94 1.86 -1.92
CA ARG A 101 -7.70 1.11 -2.18
C ARG A 101 -6.87 1.88 -3.20
N PHE A 102 -5.65 2.24 -2.84
CA PHE A 102 -4.70 2.95 -3.71
C PHE A 102 -3.57 2.01 -4.17
N PRO A 103 -3.66 1.45 -5.40
CA PRO A 103 -2.55 0.78 -6.05
C PRO A 103 -1.31 1.67 -6.19
N ILE A 104 -0.19 1.26 -5.60
CA ILE A 104 1.11 1.94 -5.58
C ILE A 104 2.26 0.96 -5.88
N SER A 105 3.37 1.42 -6.45
CA SER A 105 4.55 0.57 -6.67
C SER A 105 5.54 0.65 -5.50
N THR A 106 6.29 -0.43 -5.25
CA THR A 106 7.40 -0.42 -4.28
C THR A 106 8.47 0.60 -4.67
N GLU A 107 8.85 0.67 -5.94
CA GLU A 107 9.81 1.63 -6.45
C GLU A 107 9.41 3.09 -6.14
N LEU A 108 8.12 3.43 -6.24
CA LEU A 108 7.65 4.78 -5.91
C LEU A 108 7.86 5.09 -4.43
N ILE A 109 7.46 4.18 -3.52
CA ILE A 109 7.70 4.35 -2.08
C ILE A 109 9.20 4.42 -1.77
N VAL A 110 10.04 3.63 -2.46
CA VAL A 110 11.49 3.70 -2.33
C VAL A 110 12.04 5.08 -2.73
N SER A 111 11.46 5.74 -3.73
CA SER A 111 11.84 7.12 -4.10
C SER A 111 11.56 8.10 -2.95
N TRP A 112 10.42 7.92 -2.27
CA TRP A 112 10.01 8.72 -1.11
C TRP A 112 10.92 8.48 0.09
N MET A 113 11.18 7.20 0.41
CA MET A 113 12.08 6.77 1.49
C MET A 113 13.50 7.33 1.32
N LYS A 114 13.97 7.49 0.07
CA LYS A 114 15.28 8.08 -0.24
C LYS A 114 15.30 9.61 -0.21
N GLY A 115 14.18 10.27 0.07
CA GLY A 115 14.05 11.72 0.02
C GLY A 115 14.21 12.31 -1.39
N LYS A 116 13.93 11.51 -2.42
CA LYS A 116 13.97 11.90 -3.83
C LYS A 116 12.70 11.44 -4.54
N PRO A 117 11.52 11.92 -4.09
CA PRO A 117 10.26 11.50 -4.66
C PRO A 117 10.19 11.79 -6.16
N ASN A 118 9.58 10.87 -6.90
CA ASN A 118 9.42 11.03 -8.34
C ASN A 118 8.46 12.21 -8.65
N PRO A 119 8.68 12.95 -9.75
CA PRO A 119 7.66 13.87 -10.25
C PRO A 119 6.41 13.11 -10.69
N VAL A 120 5.26 13.78 -10.64
CA VAL A 120 4.02 13.27 -11.23
C VAL A 120 3.91 13.69 -12.70
N ASN A 121 3.23 12.88 -13.50
CA ASN A 121 2.92 13.17 -14.90
C ASN A 121 1.42 13.05 -15.14
N SER A 122 0.93 13.58 -16.27
CA SER A 122 -0.51 13.60 -16.56
C SER A 122 -1.31 14.20 -15.39
N PHE A 123 -0.90 15.38 -14.93
CA PHE A 123 -1.49 16.06 -13.80
C PHE A 123 -1.70 17.54 -14.13
N SER A 124 -2.86 18.08 -13.79
CA SER A 124 -3.18 19.50 -13.97
C SER A 124 -3.36 20.16 -12.61
N CYS A 125 -2.52 21.15 -12.31
CA CYS A 125 -2.67 22.03 -11.15
C CYS A 125 -2.59 23.49 -11.62
N ASN A 126 -3.42 24.37 -11.06
CA ASN A 126 -3.38 25.81 -11.31
C ASN A 126 -4.07 26.58 -10.18
N THR A 127 -3.44 27.65 -9.68
CA THR A 127 -3.99 28.54 -8.64
C THR A 127 -4.55 29.86 -9.19
N ASP A 128 -4.52 30.10 -10.50
CA ASP A 128 -5.12 31.29 -11.11
C ASP A 128 -6.65 31.28 -10.86
N PRO A 129 -7.24 32.33 -10.26
CA PRO A 129 -8.68 32.42 -10.05
C PRO A 129 -9.54 32.26 -11.32
N ALA A 130 -8.98 32.50 -12.51
CA ALA A 130 -9.67 32.30 -13.78
C ALA A 130 -9.73 30.82 -14.21
N PHE A 131 -8.84 29.98 -13.70
CA PHE A 131 -8.76 28.54 -13.98
C PHE A 131 -8.12 27.82 -12.79
N THR A 132 -8.84 27.70 -11.67
CA THR A 132 -8.32 27.04 -10.47
C THR A 132 -8.67 25.55 -10.50
N ILE A 133 -7.66 24.67 -10.50
CA ILE A 133 -7.82 23.20 -10.44
C ILE A 133 -6.67 22.63 -9.60
N ASN A 134 -6.95 21.67 -8.71
CA ASN A 134 -5.95 21.00 -7.87
C ASN A 134 -4.97 21.99 -7.22
N ALA A 135 -5.48 23.12 -6.72
CA ALA A 135 -4.65 24.23 -6.23
C ALA A 135 -3.71 23.81 -5.08
N ASP A 136 -4.17 22.90 -4.21
CA ASP A 136 -3.37 22.37 -3.09
C ASP A 136 -2.16 21.55 -3.55
N PHE A 137 -2.18 21.07 -4.79
CA PHE A 137 -1.13 20.26 -5.40
C PHE A 137 -0.12 21.09 -6.20
N CYS A 138 -0.24 22.41 -6.21
CA CYS A 138 0.74 23.27 -6.85
C CYS A 138 1.90 23.64 -5.93
N ALA A 139 3.10 23.67 -6.49
CA ALA A 139 4.25 24.34 -5.91
C ALA A 139 4.01 25.86 -5.83
N GLU A 140 4.97 26.58 -5.25
CA GLU A 140 4.88 28.04 -5.00
C GLU A 140 4.60 28.88 -6.26
N ASP A 141 4.90 28.37 -7.46
CA ASP A 141 4.64 29.07 -8.72
C ASP A 141 3.17 28.99 -9.18
N GLY A 142 2.33 28.23 -8.46
CA GLY A 142 0.90 28.11 -8.68
C GLY A 142 0.49 27.30 -9.91
N LYS A 143 1.39 26.54 -10.54
CA LYS A 143 1.10 25.79 -11.77
C LYS A 143 1.96 24.54 -12.00
N THR A 144 3.05 24.38 -11.26
CA THR A 144 3.89 23.18 -11.28
C THR A 144 3.37 22.22 -10.22
N PRO A 145 3.02 20.97 -10.54
CA PRO A 145 2.61 20.00 -9.53
C PRO A 145 3.74 19.73 -8.52
N VAL A 146 3.36 19.50 -7.26
CA VAL A 146 4.25 18.94 -6.24
C VAL A 146 4.66 17.50 -6.58
N ASP A 147 5.68 16.97 -5.90
CA ASP A 147 6.14 15.61 -6.15
C ASP A 147 5.14 14.54 -5.70
N SER A 148 5.34 13.29 -6.14
CA SER A 148 4.43 12.16 -5.88
C SER A 148 4.19 11.88 -4.39
N MET A 149 5.16 12.12 -3.51
CA MET A 149 4.96 11.93 -2.06
C MET A 149 4.04 13.01 -1.51
N GLN A 150 4.28 14.27 -1.90
CA GLN A 150 3.41 15.39 -1.53
C GLN A 150 2.00 15.21 -2.09
N VAL A 151 1.85 14.70 -3.32
CA VAL A 151 0.53 14.34 -3.88
C VAL A 151 -0.17 13.30 -3.00
N PHE A 152 0.52 12.23 -2.59
CA PHE A 152 -0.06 11.22 -1.70
C PHE A 152 -0.42 11.80 -0.32
N ASP A 153 0.45 12.61 0.29
CA ASP A 153 0.19 13.31 1.55
C ASP A 153 -1.08 14.18 1.47
N ILE A 154 -1.25 14.96 0.39
CA ILE A 154 -2.43 15.79 0.18
C ILE A 154 -3.68 14.93 -0.05
N MET A 155 -3.57 13.82 -0.79
CA MET A 155 -4.69 12.89 -0.98
C MET A 155 -5.17 12.29 0.34
N MET A 156 -4.28 11.90 1.25
CA MET A 156 -4.67 11.41 2.58
C MET A 156 -5.39 12.51 3.37
N LYS A 157 -4.84 13.73 3.41
CA LYS A 157 -5.49 14.87 4.06
C LYS A 157 -6.90 15.11 3.51
N LYS A 158 -7.09 15.06 2.19
CA LYS A 158 -8.41 15.23 1.57
C LYS A 158 -9.35 14.06 1.87
N CYS A 159 -8.87 12.81 1.85
CA CYS A 159 -9.69 11.66 2.25
C CYS A 159 -10.25 11.87 3.67
N LYS A 160 -9.41 12.33 4.61
CA LYS A 160 -9.81 12.67 5.98
C LYS A 160 -10.89 13.75 6.02
N GLU A 161 -10.73 14.83 5.25
CA GLU A 161 -11.70 15.93 5.16
C GLU A 161 -13.07 15.47 4.65
N HIS A 162 -13.12 14.39 3.86
CA HIS A 162 -14.35 13.80 3.30
C HIS A 162 -14.87 12.58 4.08
N GLY A 163 -14.26 12.21 5.21
CA GLY A 163 -14.64 11.05 6.02
C GLY A 163 -14.34 9.70 5.34
N ILE A 164 -13.43 9.70 4.37
CA ILE A 164 -12.98 8.52 3.62
C ILE A 164 -11.71 7.98 4.25
N LYS A 165 -11.65 6.67 4.50
CA LYS A 165 -10.41 5.98 4.87
C LYS A 165 -9.66 5.45 3.64
N ALA A 166 -8.41 5.09 3.82
CA ALA A 166 -7.58 4.57 2.74
C ALA A 166 -6.73 3.39 3.22
N PHE A 167 -6.37 2.53 2.27
CA PHE A 167 -5.24 1.63 2.40
C PHE A 167 -4.47 1.61 1.08
N ILE A 168 -3.17 1.37 1.16
CA ILE A 168 -2.37 1.18 -0.04
C ILE A 168 -2.31 -0.28 -0.44
N ASP A 169 -2.08 -0.52 -1.72
CA ASP A 169 -1.76 -1.83 -2.27
C ASP A 169 -0.42 -1.77 -3.01
N ILE A 170 0.53 -2.63 -2.65
CA ILE A 170 1.74 -2.81 -3.46
C ILE A 170 1.37 -3.54 -4.74
N HIS A 171 0.92 -2.77 -5.72
CA HIS A 171 0.40 -3.29 -6.96
C HIS A 171 1.48 -3.96 -7.82
N SER A 172 2.73 -3.52 -7.65
CA SER A 172 3.89 -4.09 -8.32
C SER A 172 5.22 -3.58 -7.73
N PRO A 173 6.34 -4.30 -7.93
CA PRO A 173 7.66 -3.81 -7.55
C PRO A 173 8.11 -2.56 -8.34
N HIS A 174 7.69 -2.40 -9.59
CA HIS A 174 8.18 -1.35 -10.52
C HIS A 174 7.03 -0.43 -10.93
N THR A 175 7.29 0.87 -11.03
CA THR A 175 6.32 1.89 -11.44
C THR A 175 6.04 1.74 -12.93
N ASP A 176 5.02 0.95 -13.29
CA ASP A 176 4.75 0.54 -14.66
C ASP A 176 3.24 0.29 -14.84
N ASN A 177 2.66 0.85 -15.90
CA ASN A 177 1.25 0.68 -16.23
C ASN A 177 0.86 -0.80 -16.48
N SER A 178 1.84 -1.66 -16.77
CA SER A 178 1.67 -3.13 -16.90
C SER A 178 2.27 -3.92 -15.73
N GLY A 179 2.65 -3.25 -14.63
CA GLY A 179 3.34 -3.84 -13.49
C GLY A 179 2.56 -4.94 -12.77
N HIS A 180 1.22 -4.93 -12.88
CA HIS A 180 0.34 -5.97 -12.34
C HIS A 180 0.67 -7.38 -12.89
N ASN A 181 1.34 -7.49 -14.04
CA ASN A 181 1.78 -8.78 -14.62
C ASN A 181 3.04 -9.37 -13.94
N TYR A 182 3.57 -8.75 -12.89
CA TYR A 182 4.70 -9.29 -12.15
C TYR A 182 4.22 -10.25 -11.06
N ASN A 183 4.52 -11.53 -11.27
CA ASN A 183 4.20 -12.64 -10.36
C ASN A 183 4.58 -12.38 -8.90
N LEU A 184 5.71 -11.71 -8.66
CA LEU A 184 6.41 -11.62 -7.38
C LEU A 184 6.61 -10.17 -6.96
N TRP A 185 6.76 -9.94 -5.65
CA TRP A 185 7.00 -8.63 -5.03
C TRP A 185 8.46 -8.13 -5.18
N TYR A 186 9.30 -8.88 -5.88
CA TYR A 186 10.72 -8.60 -6.08
C TYR A 186 11.18 -8.88 -7.52
N GLY A 187 12.42 -8.52 -7.84
CA GLY A 187 13.08 -8.88 -9.10
C GLY A 187 12.89 -7.88 -10.25
N LYS A 188 12.16 -6.78 -10.03
CA LYS A 188 12.02 -5.65 -10.97
C LYS A 188 12.45 -4.35 -10.30
N ALA A 189 12.91 -3.38 -11.08
CA ALA A 189 13.35 -2.05 -10.60
C ALA A 189 14.39 -2.08 -9.45
N GLY A 190 15.18 -3.15 -9.33
CA GLY A 190 16.12 -3.32 -8.21
C GLY A 190 15.45 -3.60 -6.86
N VAL A 191 14.14 -3.89 -6.84
CA VAL A 191 13.40 -4.28 -5.64
C VAL A 191 13.74 -5.72 -5.27
N THR A 192 14.25 -5.91 -4.06
CA THR A 192 14.38 -7.21 -3.38
C THR A 192 13.27 -7.36 -2.34
N THR A 193 13.09 -8.56 -1.79
CA THR A 193 12.13 -8.77 -0.67
C THR A 193 12.41 -7.85 0.51
N ASP A 194 13.68 -7.64 0.86
CA ASP A 194 14.02 -6.76 1.99
C ASP A 194 13.73 -5.29 1.65
N VAL A 195 14.01 -4.82 0.41
CA VAL A 195 13.64 -3.46 -0.03
C VAL A 195 12.13 -3.25 -0.01
N TRP A 196 11.36 -4.26 -0.42
CA TRP A 196 9.90 -4.25 -0.35
C TRP A 196 9.41 -4.12 1.09
N ILE A 197 9.91 -4.95 2.02
CA ILE A 197 9.59 -4.87 3.45
C ILE A 197 9.97 -3.50 4.01
N ASP A 198 11.22 -3.06 3.81
CA ASP A 198 11.73 -1.80 4.35
C ASP A 198 10.93 -0.59 3.87
N SER A 199 10.50 -0.59 2.60
CA SER A 199 9.68 0.49 2.04
C SER A 199 8.30 0.57 2.71
N LEU A 200 7.66 -0.58 2.96
CA LEU A 200 6.38 -0.66 3.65
C LEU A 200 6.50 -0.26 5.12
N VAL A 201 7.56 -0.72 5.80
CA VAL A 201 7.86 -0.33 7.20
C VAL A 201 8.08 1.17 7.30
N TRP A 202 8.83 1.76 6.36
CA TRP A 202 9.04 3.21 6.31
C TRP A 202 7.73 3.98 6.13
N LEU A 203 6.86 3.52 5.22
CA LEU A 203 5.56 4.14 5.00
C LEU A 203 4.65 3.99 6.24
N ALA A 204 4.67 2.81 6.88
CA ALA A 204 3.92 2.55 8.11
C ALA A 204 4.36 3.44 9.27
N ASP A 205 5.67 3.64 9.44
CA ASP A 205 6.19 4.55 10.47
C ASP A 205 5.83 6.02 10.19
N LYS A 206 5.82 6.43 8.92
CA LYS A 206 5.42 7.80 8.50
C LYS A 206 3.95 8.11 8.81
N TYR A 207 3.04 7.14 8.66
CA TYR A 207 1.59 7.33 8.82
C TYR A 207 0.99 6.74 10.11
N LYS A 208 1.81 6.24 11.05
CA LYS A 208 1.31 5.60 12.28
C LYS A 208 0.44 6.46 13.19
N ASP A 209 0.54 7.78 13.05
CA ASP A 209 -0.23 8.77 13.80
C ASP A 209 -1.31 9.44 12.93
N ASP A 210 -1.67 8.84 11.79
CA ASP A 210 -2.73 9.27 10.88
C ASP A 210 -3.63 8.08 10.50
N ASP A 211 -4.69 7.89 11.28
CA ASP A 211 -5.74 6.90 11.07
C ASP A 211 -6.60 7.11 9.80
N THR A 212 -6.19 7.98 8.88
CA THR A 212 -6.75 7.99 7.53
C THR A 212 -6.22 6.83 6.69
N LEU A 213 -4.93 6.49 6.83
CA LEU A 213 -4.31 5.33 6.19
C LEU A 213 -4.33 4.15 7.16
N ILE A 214 -5.37 3.33 7.08
CA ILE A 214 -5.66 2.29 8.08
C ILE A 214 -4.99 0.94 7.80
N GLY A 215 -4.39 0.74 6.63
CA GLY A 215 -3.80 -0.56 6.31
C GLY A 215 -2.89 -0.61 5.08
N TYR A 216 -2.28 -1.79 4.92
CA TYR A 216 -1.31 -2.12 3.89
C TYR A 216 -1.66 -3.47 3.27
N ASP A 217 -2.02 -3.45 2.00
CA ASP A 217 -2.13 -4.62 1.14
C ASP A 217 -0.76 -4.94 0.54
N LEU A 218 -0.23 -6.08 0.97
CA LEU A 218 1.19 -6.34 0.96
C LEU A 218 1.74 -6.55 -0.45
N LYS A 219 0.94 -7.14 -1.35
CA LYS A 219 1.25 -7.28 -2.77
C LYS A 219 -0.02 -7.67 -3.52
N ASN A 220 -0.36 -6.90 -4.55
CA ASN A 220 -1.40 -7.24 -5.50
C ASN A 220 -1.10 -8.57 -6.19
N GLU A 221 -2.03 -9.50 -6.09
CA GLU A 221 -2.12 -10.71 -6.88
C GLU A 221 -0.80 -11.48 -6.96
N PRO A 222 -0.25 -12.08 -5.88
CA PRO A 222 0.82 -13.05 -6.02
C PRO A 222 0.38 -14.16 -7.00
N HIS A 223 1.15 -14.41 -8.05
CA HIS A 223 0.71 -15.30 -9.13
C HIS A 223 1.86 -16.01 -9.84
N GLY A 224 1.55 -16.68 -10.94
CA GLY A 224 2.45 -17.53 -11.69
C GLY A 224 2.01 -18.99 -11.62
N LYS A 225 2.33 -19.74 -12.67
CA LYS A 225 1.96 -21.15 -12.75
C LYS A 225 2.99 -22.01 -12.05
N GLY A 226 2.56 -23.06 -11.36
CA GLY A 226 3.44 -23.86 -10.51
C GLY A 226 4.65 -24.47 -11.26
N GLN A 227 4.51 -24.81 -12.54
CA GLN A 227 5.62 -25.28 -13.37
C GLN A 227 6.71 -24.23 -13.65
N GLU A 228 6.44 -22.94 -13.38
CA GLU A 228 7.42 -21.84 -13.49
C GLU A 228 8.36 -21.82 -12.26
N GLY A 229 8.09 -22.64 -11.25
CA GLY A 229 9.00 -22.89 -10.13
C GLY A 229 9.28 -21.62 -9.34
N LYS A 230 10.53 -21.14 -9.36
CA LYS A 230 10.98 -19.98 -8.56
C LYS A 230 10.43 -18.64 -9.04
N GLU A 231 9.92 -18.57 -10.25
CA GLU A 231 9.34 -17.34 -10.83
C GLU A 231 7.85 -17.19 -10.51
N ALA A 232 7.21 -18.19 -9.90
CA ALA A 232 5.80 -18.15 -9.50
C ALA A 232 5.67 -18.09 -7.99
N ALA A 233 4.73 -17.27 -7.49
CA ALA A 233 4.40 -17.22 -6.08
C ALA A 233 3.81 -18.56 -5.62
N LYS A 234 4.26 -19.05 -4.47
CA LYS A 234 3.74 -20.27 -3.85
C LYS A 234 3.33 -20.05 -2.41
N TRP A 235 2.53 -20.97 -1.87
CA TRP A 235 2.11 -20.95 -0.48
C TRP A 235 2.35 -22.33 0.17
N ASP A 236 3.43 -22.45 0.94
CA ASP A 236 3.76 -23.68 1.67
C ASP A 236 4.53 -23.41 2.97
N GLY A 237 5.08 -24.45 3.60
CA GLY A 237 5.86 -24.35 4.85
C GLY A 237 7.35 -24.08 4.68
N SER A 238 7.83 -23.80 3.47
CA SER A 238 9.24 -23.50 3.19
C SER A 238 9.61 -22.06 3.58
N LYS A 239 10.89 -21.72 3.45
CA LYS A 239 11.39 -20.34 3.55
C LYS A 239 11.96 -19.86 2.21
N ASP A 240 11.47 -20.45 1.12
CA ASP A 240 11.93 -20.08 -0.22
C ASP A 240 11.54 -18.63 -0.51
N GLU A 241 12.37 -17.94 -1.30
CA GLU A 241 12.18 -16.52 -1.60
C GLU A 241 10.82 -16.23 -2.25
N ASN A 242 10.28 -17.15 -3.05
CA ASN A 242 8.96 -17.01 -3.69
C ASN A 242 7.79 -17.55 -2.84
N ASN A 243 8.03 -17.95 -1.58
CA ASN A 243 6.95 -18.37 -0.68
C ASN A 243 6.24 -17.15 -0.10
N TRP A 244 5.05 -16.88 -0.61
CA TRP A 244 4.24 -15.73 -0.23
C TRP A 244 3.86 -15.75 1.25
N ALA A 245 3.46 -16.89 1.80
CA ALA A 245 3.07 -17.00 3.21
C ALA A 245 4.21 -16.58 4.16
N TYR A 246 5.43 -16.98 3.82
CA TYR A 246 6.62 -16.65 4.59
C TYR A 246 6.98 -15.16 4.47
N ALA A 247 6.99 -14.61 3.25
CA ALA A 247 7.30 -13.21 3.00
C ALA A 247 6.25 -12.27 3.60
N ALA A 248 4.96 -12.57 3.42
CA ALA A 248 3.85 -11.82 4.00
C ALA A 248 3.91 -11.82 5.53
N THR A 249 4.21 -12.96 6.17
CA THR A 249 4.37 -13.01 7.64
C THR A 249 5.54 -12.14 8.10
N ARG A 250 6.70 -12.19 7.43
CA ARG A 250 7.85 -11.34 7.74
C ARG A 250 7.52 -9.85 7.62
N CYS A 251 6.84 -9.47 6.54
CA CYS A 251 6.45 -8.09 6.28
C CYS A 251 5.44 -7.59 7.32
N ALA A 252 4.41 -8.39 7.61
CA ALA A 252 3.41 -8.11 8.64
C ALA A 252 4.07 -7.88 10.01
N GLU A 253 4.99 -8.77 10.42
CA GLU A 253 5.71 -8.61 11.68
C GLU A 253 6.52 -7.31 11.73
N ALA A 254 7.15 -6.91 10.62
CA ALA A 254 7.96 -5.70 10.56
C ALA A 254 7.11 -4.42 10.57
N ILE A 255 5.97 -4.40 9.86
CA ILE A 255 5.02 -3.29 9.89
C ILE A 255 4.44 -3.13 11.29
N LEU A 256 3.98 -4.23 11.90
CA LEU A 256 3.36 -4.21 13.22
C LEU A 256 4.33 -3.86 14.36
N ASP A 257 5.64 -3.96 14.14
CA ASP A 257 6.66 -3.46 15.09
C ASP A 257 6.72 -1.92 15.14
N VAL A 258 6.35 -1.22 14.05
CA VAL A 258 6.36 0.26 13.98
C VAL A 258 4.98 0.89 14.05
N ASN A 259 3.95 0.20 13.55
CA ASN A 259 2.55 0.60 13.63
C ASN A 259 1.70 -0.63 14.04
N PRO A 260 1.43 -0.82 15.35
CA PRO A 260 0.68 -1.98 15.85
C PRO A 260 -0.82 -1.93 15.54
N HIS A 261 -1.32 -0.82 14.99
CA HIS A 261 -2.73 -0.59 14.72
C HIS A 261 -3.11 -0.80 13.25
N ALA A 262 -2.12 -0.87 12.35
CA ALA A 262 -2.35 -1.05 10.93
C ALA A 262 -2.99 -2.41 10.61
N LEU A 263 -4.03 -2.41 9.77
CA LEU A 263 -4.50 -3.62 9.13
C LEU A 263 -3.46 -4.10 8.09
N ILE A 264 -3.22 -5.39 8.07
CA ILE A 264 -2.33 -6.06 7.11
C ILE A 264 -3.21 -6.94 6.23
N LEU A 265 -3.37 -6.53 4.97
CA LEU A 265 -4.14 -7.26 3.99
C LEU A 265 -3.20 -8.23 3.25
N VAL A 266 -3.59 -9.49 3.21
CA VAL A 266 -2.80 -10.56 2.57
C VAL A 266 -3.64 -11.24 1.51
N GLU A 267 -3.28 -11.05 0.25
CA GLU A 267 -3.88 -11.76 -0.87
C GLU A 267 -3.43 -13.23 -0.95
N GLY A 268 -4.05 -14.00 -1.84
CA GLY A 268 -3.75 -15.41 -2.11
C GLY A 268 -2.66 -15.58 -3.17
N VAL A 269 -2.46 -16.81 -3.65
CA VAL A 269 -1.61 -17.09 -4.84
C VAL A 269 -2.47 -17.47 -6.05
N GLU A 270 -1.89 -17.69 -7.24
CA GLU A 270 -2.64 -18.25 -8.39
C GLU A 270 -2.89 -19.76 -8.21
N GLN A 271 -1.82 -20.53 -7.92
CA GLN A 271 -1.88 -21.98 -7.88
C GLN A 271 -1.44 -22.54 -6.52
N SER A 272 -2.10 -23.62 -6.11
CA SER A 272 -1.69 -24.45 -4.97
C SER A 272 -1.38 -25.87 -5.43
N MET A 273 -0.59 -26.62 -4.66
CA MET A 273 -0.38 -28.04 -4.92
C MET A 273 -1.69 -28.82 -4.71
N SER A 274 -2.06 -29.67 -5.66
CA SER A 274 -3.28 -30.49 -5.60
C SER A 274 -3.12 -31.73 -4.72
N GLY A 275 -1.88 -32.21 -4.56
CA GLY A 275 -1.62 -33.51 -3.94
C GLY A 275 -2.16 -34.68 -4.75
N ALA A 276 -2.38 -34.51 -6.06
CA ALA A 276 -2.96 -35.53 -6.93
C ALA A 276 -2.16 -36.83 -6.94
N MET A 277 -0.82 -36.77 -6.79
CA MET A 277 0.04 -37.94 -6.69
C MET A 277 1.08 -37.79 -5.57
N GLU A 278 1.45 -38.93 -4.97
CA GLU A 278 2.58 -38.98 -4.04
C GLU A 278 3.88 -38.56 -4.74
N GLY A 279 4.62 -37.64 -4.12
CA GLY A 279 5.86 -37.10 -4.67
C GLY A 279 5.69 -35.87 -5.55
N ASP A 280 4.48 -35.35 -5.74
CA ASP A 280 4.27 -34.06 -6.41
C ASP A 280 5.00 -32.93 -5.66
N TYR A 281 5.66 -32.05 -6.41
CA TYR A 281 6.44 -30.93 -5.86
C TYR A 281 6.30 -29.68 -6.73
N TRP A 282 6.46 -28.50 -6.12
CA TRP A 282 6.38 -27.22 -6.81
C TRP A 282 7.50 -27.05 -7.85
N GLY A 283 7.18 -26.61 -9.08
CA GLY A 283 8.13 -26.51 -10.18
C GLY A 283 8.19 -27.74 -11.08
N MET A 284 7.39 -28.77 -10.83
CA MET A 284 7.27 -29.90 -11.74
C MET A 284 6.42 -29.56 -12.99
N PRO A 285 6.61 -30.24 -14.13
CA PRO A 285 5.75 -30.04 -15.30
C PRO A 285 4.28 -30.33 -14.99
N ASP A 286 3.38 -29.54 -15.59
CA ASP A 286 1.95 -29.79 -15.50
C ASP A 286 1.56 -31.08 -16.25
N ARG A 287 0.49 -31.73 -15.80
CA ARG A 287 -0.05 -32.96 -16.38
C ARG A 287 -1.47 -32.70 -16.88
N ARG A 288 -1.73 -33.15 -18.11
CA ARG A 288 -3.06 -33.04 -18.73
C ARG A 288 -4.16 -33.68 -17.88
N ASP A 289 -3.87 -34.87 -17.34
CA ASP A 289 -4.74 -35.59 -16.43
C ASP A 289 -4.06 -35.58 -15.05
N ASN A 290 -4.83 -35.38 -13.98
CA ASN A 290 -4.32 -35.30 -12.60
C ASN A 290 -3.23 -34.22 -12.43
N SER A 291 -3.55 -32.98 -12.82
CA SER A 291 -2.64 -31.84 -12.63
C SER A 291 -2.13 -31.77 -11.19
N PRO A 292 -0.82 -31.56 -10.97
CA PRO A 292 -0.25 -31.34 -9.64
C PRO A 292 -0.66 -29.98 -9.05
N TYR A 293 -1.36 -29.14 -9.81
CA TYR A 293 -1.76 -27.79 -9.43
C TYR A 293 -3.28 -27.63 -9.41
N ILE A 294 -3.77 -26.80 -8.49
CA ILE A 294 -5.15 -26.30 -8.46
C ILE A 294 -5.08 -24.80 -8.67
N GLY A 295 -5.61 -24.32 -9.80
CA GLY A 295 -5.67 -22.90 -10.13
C GLY A 295 -6.82 -22.15 -9.46
N ALA A 296 -6.67 -20.85 -9.37
CA ALA A 296 -7.66 -19.86 -8.96
C ALA A 296 -7.41 -18.56 -9.75
N TRP A 297 -8.17 -17.50 -9.48
CA TRP A 297 -7.74 -16.15 -9.82
C TRP A 297 -6.39 -15.82 -9.19
N TRP A 298 -5.63 -14.94 -9.84
CA TRP A 298 -4.43 -14.35 -9.24
C TRP A 298 -4.83 -13.65 -7.94
N GLY A 299 -4.04 -13.78 -6.87
CA GLY A 299 -4.44 -13.29 -5.54
C GLY A 299 -5.62 -14.04 -4.88
N GLY A 300 -6.19 -15.05 -5.54
CA GLY A 300 -7.42 -15.69 -5.09
C GLY A 300 -7.24 -16.97 -4.27
N ASN A 301 -6.09 -17.66 -4.32
CA ASN A 301 -5.92 -19.01 -3.78
C ASN A 301 -5.35 -19.04 -2.36
N PHE A 302 -6.19 -19.35 -1.37
CA PHE A 302 -5.80 -19.49 0.04
C PHE A 302 -5.84 -20.93 0.55
N ARG A 303 -5.83 -21.94 -0.33
CA ARG A 303 -5.78 -23.36 0.08
C ARG A 303 -4.61 -23.65 1.02
N GLY A 304 -3.47 -23.00 0.78
CA GLY A 304 -2.28 -23.12 1.63
C GLY A 304 -2.47 -22.55 3.05
N ALA A 305 -3.34 -21.56 3.24
CA ALA A 305 -3.52 -20.84 4.51
C ALA A 305 -4.11 -21.73 5.62
N ARG A 306 -4.90 -22.76 5.28
CA ARG A 306 -5.38 -23.74 6.29
C ARG A 306 -4.25 -24.40 7.06
N LYS A 307 -3.17 -24.75 6.36
CA LYS A 307 -2.01 -25.45 6.94
C LYS A 307 -0.90 -24.49 7.36
N TYR A 308 -0.72 -23.42 6.61
CA TYR A 308 0.32 -22.41 6.82
C TYR A 308 -0.33 -21.02 6.93
N PRO A 309 -1.08 -20.75 8.00
CA PRO A 309 -1.78 -19.48 8.19
C PRO A 309 -0.78 -18.34 8.42
N ILE A 310 -1.17 -17.12 8.05
CA ILE A 310 -0.43 -15.91 8.39
C ILE A 310 -0.58 -15.67 9.88
N LYS A 311 0.52 -15.79 10.62
CA LYS A 311 0.55 -15.65 12.09
C LYS A 311 1.78 -14.87 12.54
N PRO A 312 1.73 -13.53 12.49
CA PRO A 312 2.78 -12.68 13.05
C PRO A 312 2.93 -12.91 14.56
N LYS A 313 4.13 -12.69 15.10
CA LYS A 313 4.41 -12.73 16.55
C LYS A 313 3.52 -11.81 17.40
N GLN A 314 2.98 -10.72 16.82
CA GLN A 314 2.10 -9.78 17.50
C GLN A 314 0.66 -10.32 17.68
N GLY A 315 0.29 -11.39 16.97
CA GLY A 315 -1.07 -11.92 16.92
C GLY A 315 -1.73 -11.67 15.57
N THR A 316 -3.00 -12.05 15.48
CA THR A 316 -3.75 -12.04 14.21
C THR A 316 -4.85 -10.98 14.15
N SER A 317 -5.00 -10.17 15.19
CA SER A 317 -6.04 -9.13 15.26
C SER A 317 -5.87 -8.02 14.22
N GLN A 318 -4.77 -7.98 13.47
CA GLN A 318 -4.52 -7.00 12.42
C GLN A 318 -4.50 -7.65 11.04
N ILE A 319 -4.68 -8.98 10.94
CA ILE A 319 -4.61 -9.70 9.68
C ILE A 319 -5.98 -9.75 9.02
N VAL A 320 -6.03 -9.35 7.75
CA VAL A 320 -7.20 -9.45 6.86
C VAL A 320 -6.79 -10.26 5.65
N TYR A 321 -7.57 -11.29 5.28
CA TYR A 321 -7.33 -12.03 4.04
C TYR A 321 -8.03 -11.30 2.89
N SER A 322 -7.31 -11.06 1.80
CA SER A 322 -7.77 -10.16 0.73
C SER A 322 -7.88 -10.88 -0.64
N PRO A 323 -8.84 -11.80 -0.83
CA PRO A 323 -9.00 -12.49 -2.12
C PRO A 323 -9.41 -11.54 -3.24
N HIS A 324 -8.93 -11.83 -4.45
CA HIS A 324 -9.49 -11.28 -5.69
C HIS A 324 -10.39 -12.32 -6.36
N ASP A 325 -11.50 -11.85 -6.93
CA ASP A 325 -12.40 -12.70 -7.71
C ASP A 325 -13.00 -11.92 -8.87
N TYR A 326 -13.01 -12.57 -10.04
CA TYR A 326 -13.49 -11.98 -11.28
C TYR A 326 -14.50 -12.87 -12.00
N GLY A 327 -15.25 -12.23 -12.91
CA GLY A 327 -16.24 -12.88 -13.74
C GLY A 327 -15.71 -13.35 -15.09
N PRO A 328 -16.58 -13.96 -15.91
CA PRO A 328 -16.23 -14.46 -17.23
C PRO A 328 -15.78 -13.39 -18.23
N SER A 329 -15.95 -12.09 -17.96
CA SER A 329 -15.41 -11.03 -18.82
C SER A 329 -13.88 -10.91 -18.75
N VAL A 330 -13.28 -11.31 -17.63
CA VAL A 330 -11.82 -11.29 -17.45
C VAL A 330 -11.20 -12.58 -17.97
N TYR A 331 -11.74 -13.74 -17.57
CA TYR A 331 -11.33 -15.03 -18.11
C TYR A 331 -12.45 -16.09 -18.03
N ALA A 332 -12.60 -16.88 -19.10
CA ALA A 332 -13.61 -17.93 -19.19
C ALA A 332 -13.19 -19.20 -18.41
N GLN A 333 -13.23 -19.12 -17.08
CA GLN A 333 -12.90 -20.22 -16.18
C GLN A 333 -13.88 -21.40 -16.32
N THR A 334 -13.40 -22.62 -16.07
CA THR A 334 -14.18 -23.86 -16.28
C THR A 334 -15.37 -23.98 -15.33
N TRP A 335 -15.34 -23.34 -14.16
CA TRP A 335 -16.48 -23.29 -13.24
C TRP A 335 -17.66 -22.45 -13.79
N PHE A 336 -17.44 -21.63 -14.81
CA PHE A 336 -18.50 -20.91 -15.54
C PHE A 336 -19.08 -21.70 -16.72
N ASP A 337 -18.51 -22.85 -17.11
CA ASP A 337 -18.97 -23.68 -18.23
C ASP A 337 -20.21 -24.53 -17.85
N LYS A 338 -21.21 -23.86 -17.28
CA LYS A 338 -22.52 -24.37 -16.86
C LYS A 338 -23.42 -23.20 -16.46
N ASN A 339 -24.70 -23.47 -16.21
CA ASN A 339 -25.55 -22.49 -15.53
C ASN A 339 -25.16 -22.39 -14.05
N PHE A 340 -24.15 -21.56 -13.75
CA PHE A 340 -23.62 -21.42 -12.39
C PHE A 340 -24.60 -20.69 -11.46
N THR A 341 -24.55 -21.04 -10.18
CA THR A 341 -25.29 -20.44 -9.06
C THR A 341 -24.31 -20.23 -7.89
N GLU A 342 -24.72 -19.55 -6.82
CA GLU A 342 -23.93 -19.46 -5.58
C GLU A 342 -23.48 -20.87 -5.10
N GLU A 343 -24.38 -21.86 -5.11
CA GLU A 343 -24.08 -23.23 -4.69
C GLU A 343 -23.00 -23.89 -5.55
N THR A 344 -23.10 -23.77 -6.88
CA THR A 344 -22.08 -24.36 -7.76
C THR A 344 -20.76 -23.60 -7.67
N LEU A 345 -20.78 -22.27 -7.51
CA LEU A 345 -19.57 -21.48 -7.35
C LEU A 345 -18.87 -21.80 -6.03
N LEU A 346 -19.60 -21.93 -4.92
CA LEU A 346 -19.06 -22.41 -3.65
C LEU A 346 -18.41 -23.78 -3.78
N LYS A 347 -19.12 -24.72 -4.40
CA LYS A 347 -18.66 -26.10 -4.58
C LYS A 347 -17.44 -26.21 -5.49
N ASP A 348 -17.48 -25.53 -6.63
CA ASP A 348 -16.50 -25.72 -7.70
C ASP A 348 -15.29 -24.80 -7.53
N TYR A 349 -15.43 -23.70 -6.80
CA TYR A 349 -14.38 -22.69 -6.67
C TYR A 349 -14.31 -22.02 -5.29
N TRP A 350 -15.29 -21.18 -4.89
CA TRP A 350 -15.13 -20.23 -3.78
C TRP A 350 -14.78 -20.87 -2.44
N TYR A 351 -15.49 -21.93 -2.02
CA TYR A 351 -15.38 -22.45 -0.65
C TYR A 351 -13.97 -22.92 -0.31
N ASP A 352 -13.41 -23.85 -1.09
CA ASP A 352 -12.07 -24.38 -0.82
C ASP A 352 -10.96 -23.37 -1.15
N THR A 353 -11.27 -22.30 -1.90
CA THR A 353 -10.28 -21.32 -2.34
C THR A 353 -10.08 -20.22 -1.32
N TRP A 354 -11.14 -19.51 -0.94
CA TRP A 354 -11.06 -18.35 -0.04
C TRP A 354 -12.21 -18.36 0.98
N ALA A 355 -13.46 -18.58 0.54
CA ALA A 355 -14.66 -18.34 1.36
C ALA A 355 -14.77 -19.13 2.67
N TYR A 356 -14.02 -20.24 2.81
CA TYR A 356 -13.92 -20.94 4.09
C TYR A 356 -13.33 -20.08 5.21
N ILE A 357 -12.51 -19.07 4.90
CA ILE A 357 -11.86 -18.21 5.89
C ILE A 357 -12.92 -17.46 6.70
N ASN A 358 -13.87 -16.82 6.02
CA ASN A 358 -15.01 -16.19 6.67
C ASN A 358 -15.96 -17.24 7.26
N ALA A 359 -16.31 -18.29 6.51
CA ALA A 359 -17.30 -19.28 6.96
C ALA A 359 -16.90 -20.07 8.21
N GLU A 360 -15.60 -20.25 8.46
CA GLU A 360 -15.04 -20.93 9.64
C GLU A 360 -14.52 -19.96 10.70
N ASP A 361 -14.79 -18.67 10.55
CA ASP A 361 -14.41 -17.62 11.51
C ASP A 361 -12.88 -17.53 11.75
N ILE A 362 -12.08 -17.78 10.70
CA ILE A 362 -10.62 -17.80 10.76
C ILE A 362 -10.03 -16.39 10.79
N GLY A 363 -10.62 -15.47 10.04
CA GLY A 363 -10.20 -14.09 9.91
C GLY A 363 -11.18 -13.30 9.04
N PRO A 364 -11.18 -11.96 9.11
CA PRO A 364 -11.99 -11.15 8.22
C PRO A 364 -11.47 -11.25 6.79
N GLU A 365 -12.41 -11.20 5.84
CA GLU A 365 -12.11 -11.11 4.42
C GLU A 365 -12.42 -9.71 3.90
N LEU A 366 -11.60 -9.25 2.95
CA LEU A 366 -11.88 -8.11 2.09
C LEU A 366 -11.69 -8.55 0.64
N ILE A 367 -12.75 -8.62 -0.18
CA ILE A 367 -12.57 -8.88 -1.61
C ILE A 367 -11.89 -7.64 -2.23
N GLY A 368 -10.56 -7.71 -2.40
CA GLY A 368 -9.70 -6.57 -2.79
C GLY A 368 -10.02 -6.03 -4.17
N GLU A 369 -10.40 -6.93 -5.07
CA GLU A 369 -10.89 -6.59 -6.39
C GLU A 369 -12.04 -7.50 -6.80
N TRP A 370 -13.13 -6.86 -7.21
CA TRP A 370 -14.23 -7.47 -7.94
C TRP A 370 -14.86 -6.44 -8.87
N GLY A 371 -15.23 -6.84 -10.07
CA GLY A 371 -15.83 -5.94 -11.04
C GLY A 371 -15.86 -6.51 -12.45
N GLY A 372 -16.42 -5.74 -13.38
CA GLY A 372 -16.51 -6.14 -14.77
C GLY A 372 -17.50 -5.31 -15.58
N HIS A 373 -17.65 -5.67 -16.86
CA HIS A 373 -18.61 -5.01 -17.74
C HIS A 373 -20.06 -5.46 -17.45
N MET A 374 -21.00 -4.52 -17.58
CA MET A 374 -22.44 -4.79 -17.52
C MET A 374 -22.91 -5.35 -18.87
N ASP A 375 -22.99 -6.67 -18.98
CA ASP A 375 -23.29 -7.38 -20.23
C ASP A 375 -24.76 -7.83 -20.36
N GLY A 376 -25.55 -7.73 -19.29
CA GLY A 376 -26.90 -8.31 -19.23
C GLY A 376 -26.93 -9.84 -19.32
N ALA A 377 -25.80 -10.50 -19.08
CA ALA A 377 -25.60 -11.94 -19.26
C ALA A 377 -24.77 -12.53 -18.10
N GLU A 378 -23.86 -13.46 -18.39
CA GLU A 378 -23.16 -14.24 -17.37
C GLU A 378 -22.22 -13.39 -16.51
N ASN A 379 -21.58 -12.34 -17.04
CA ASN A 379 -20.70 -11.52 -16.21
C ASN A 379 -21.50 -10.71 -15.17
N GLN A 380 -22.60 -10.09 -15.59
CA GLN A 380 -23.49 -9.39 -14.67
C GLN A 380 -24.14 -10.35 -13.65
N LYS A 381 -24.46 -11.58 -14.06
CA LYS A 381 -24.95 -12.62 -13.16
C LYS A 381 -23.91 -12.99 -12.11
N TRP A 382 -22.64 -13.18 -12.49
CA TRP A 382 -21.55 -13.43 -11.55
C TRP A 382 -21.37 -12.25 -10.57
N MET A 383 -21.33 -11.00 -11.06
CA MET A 383 -21.20 -9.81 -10.19
C MET A 383 -22.34 -9.75 -9.17
N THR A 384 -23.56 -10.07 -9.58
CA THR A 384 -24.74 -10.11 -8.70
C THR A 384 -24.58 -11.20 -7.63
N LEU A 385 -24.16 -12.41 -8.01
CA LEU A 385 -23.97 -13.52 -7.07
C LEU A 385 -22.86 -13.23 -6.05
N LEU A 386 -21.72 -12.68 -6.48
CA LEU A 386 -20.63 -12.35 -5.56
C LEU A 386 -21.04 -11.23 -4.61
N ARG A 387 -21.67 -10.16 -5.12
CA ARG A 387 -22.22 -9.07 -4.32
C ARG A 387 -23.16 -9.57 -3.24
N ASP A 388 -24.15 -10.39 -3.62
CA ASP A 388 -25.15 -10.91 -2.68
C ASP A 388 -24.49 -11.83 -1.64
N TYR A 389 -23.49 -12.61 -2.04
CA TYR A 389 -22.68 -13.42 -1.13
C TYR A 389 -21.93 -12.56 -0.11
N MET A 390 -21.25 -11.50 -0.55
CA MET A 390 -20.53 -10.58 0.35
C MET A 390 -21.46 -9.93 1.37
N ILE A 391 -22.64 -9.45 0.96
CA ILE A 391 -23.64 -8.88 1.86
C ILE A 391 -24.10 -9.93 2.88
N LYS A 392 -24.42 -11.15 2.43
CA LYS A 392 -24.91 -12.25 3.28
C LYS A 392 -23.88 -12.69 4.33
N HIS A 393 -22.60 -12.55 4.04
CA HIS A 393 -21.50 -13.06 4.87
C HIS A 393 -20.67 -11.97 5.57
N HIS A 394 -21.05 -10.69 5.41
CA HIS A 394 -20.28 -9.49 5.79
C HIS A 394 -18.82 -9.57 5.38
N ILE A 395 -18.62 -9.73 4.09
CA ILE A 395 -17.29 -9.65 3.52
C ILE A 395 -17.06 -8.20 3.13
N ASN A 396 -15.95 -7.62 3.60
CA ASN A 396 -15.51 -6.29 3.19
C ASN A 396 -15.16 -6.32 1.70
N HIS A 397 -15.12 -5.18 1.01
CA HIS A 397 -14.76 -5.20 -0.41
C HIS A 397 -14.29 -3.85 -0.94
N THR A 398 -13.53 -3.92 -2.02
CA THR A 398 -13.24 -2.77 -2.89
C THR A 398 -13.54 -3.12 -4.34
N PHE A 399 -14.45 -2.37 -4.97
CA PHE A 399 -14.82 -2.59 -6.37
C PHE A 399 -13.67 -2.17 -7.30
N TRP A 400 -13.35 -3.00 -8.29
CA TRP A 400 -12.43 -2.66 -9.37
C TRP A 400 -13.21 -2.15 -10.59
N CYS A 401 -13.16 -0.85 -10.90
CA CYS A 401 -12.48 0.26 -10.22
C CYS A 401 -13.29 1.55 -10.39
N LEU A 402 -12.84 2.67 -9.82
CA LEU A 402 -13.40 4.00 -10.12
C LEU A 402 -13.07 4.42 -11.57
N ASN A 403 -11.83 4.22 -11.96
CA ASN A 403 -11.23 4.64 -13.23
C ASN A 403 -11.99 4.16 -14.48
N THR A 404 -12.09 5.00 -15.52
CA THR A 404 -12.70 4.60 -16.81
C THR A 404 -11.78 3.71 -17.65
N ASN A 405 -10.46 3.75 -17.41
CA ASN A 405 -9.42 3.20 -18.29
C ASN A 405 -8.88 1.82 -17.87
N SER A 406 -9.67 1.03 -17.13
CA SER A 406 -9.44 -0.42 -17.01
C SER A 406 -9.99 -1.14 -18.25
N GLY A 407 -9.14 -1.87 -18.97
CA GLY A 407 -9.45 -2.36 -20.32
C GLY A 407 -10.47 -3.51 -20.38
N ASP A 408 -10.50 -4.37 -19.37
CA ASP A 408 -11.29 -5.61 -19.29
C ASP A 408 -12.51 -5.50 -18.36
N THR A 409 -12.57 -4.45 -17.53
CA THR A 409 -13.69 -4.19 -16.62
C THR A 409 -14.40 -2.85 -16.87
N GLY A 410 -13.72 -1.87 -17.47
CA GLY A 410 -14.08 -0.45 -17.31
C GLY A 410 -14.10 -0.06 -15.82
N GLY A 411 -14.85 0.97 -15.47
CA GLY A 411 -15.03 1.37 -14.06
C GLY A 411 -16.41 1.86 -13.71
N LEU A 412 -16.53 2.42 -12.51
CA LEU A 412 -17.72 3.09 -11.99
C LEU A 412 -17.90 4.47 -12.62
N TRP A 413 -16.84 5.09 -13.14
CA TRP A 413 -16.92 6.27 -13.99
C TRP A 413 -16.97 5.89 -15.47
N ASP A 414 -17.76 6.66 -16.23
CA ASP A 414 -17.80 6.65 -17.69
C ASP A 414 -16.91 7.76 -18.29
N ASP A 415 -16.86 8.94 -17.64
CA ASP A 415 -16.12 10.11 -18.13
C ASP A 415 -15.88 11.15 -17.01
N LEU A 416 -14.81 11.95 -17.13
CA LEU A 416 -14.47 13.03 -16.22
C LEU A 416 -13.97 14.24 -17.00
N GLY A 417 -14.51 15.41 -16.71
CA GLY A 417 -14.07 16.66 -17.32
C GLY A 417 -14.11 17.84 -16.36
N PHE A 418 -13.20 18.78 -16.55
CA PHE A 418 -13.12 19.99 -15.74
C PHE A 418 -13.53 21.22 -16.55
N GLN A 419 -14.36 22.08 -15.97
CA GLN A 419 -14.69 23.39 -16.53
C GLN A 419 -14.42 24.48 -15.49
N ALA A 420 -13.56 25.44 -15.85
CA ALA A 420 -13.28 26.60 -14.99
C ALA A 420 -14.55 27.34 -14.57
N GLY A 421 -14.63 27.66 -13.28
CA GLY A 421 -15.79 28.28 -12.63
C GLY A 421 -16.98 27.34 -12.40
N LYS A 422 -16.91 26.08 -12.84
CA LYS A 422 -17.91 25.05 -12.55
C LYS A 422 -17.36 23.82 -11.80
N GLY A 423 -16.05 23.62 -11.82
CA GLY A 423 -15.41 22.44 -11.23
C GLY A 423 -15.44 21.23 -12.16
N THR A 424 -15.28 20.05 -11.58
CA THR A 424 -15.34 18.77 -12.26
C THR A 424 -16.77 18.28 -12.44
N THR A 425 -17.02 17.71 -13.62
CA THR A 425 -18.19 16.90 -13.91
C THR A 425 -17.76 15.45 -14.08
N ILE A 426 -18.31 14.57 -13.26
CA ILE A 426 -18.09 13.12 -13.32
C ILE A 426 -19.35 12.47 -13.86
N LYS A 427 -19.22 11.74 -14.96
CA LYS A 427 -20.29 10.89 -15.46
C LYS A 427 -20.10 9.51 -14.86
N TRP A 428 -21.01 9.10 -13.98
CA TRP A 428 -21.02 7.76 -13.41
C TRP A 428 -21.70 6.75 -14.35
N ASN A 429 -21.22 5.50 -14.32
CA ASN A 429 -21.90 4.37 -14.93
C ASN A 429 -23.06 3.94 -14.02
N GLU A 430 -24.20 4.63 -14.11
CA GLU A 430 -25.32 4.43 -13.18
C GLU A 430 -25.83 2.97 -13.08
N PRO A 431 -25.94 2.18 -14.17
CA PRO A 431 -26.33 0.78 -14.05
C PRO A 431 -25.34 -0.06 -13.23
N LYS A 432 -24.03 0.16 -13.43
CA LYS A 432 -22.97 -0.54 -12.68
C LYS A 432 -22.92 -0.05 -11.23
N TYR A 433 -22.98 1.26 -11.01
CA TYR A 433 -23.04 1.85 -9.68
C TYR A 433 -24.24 1.32 -8.91
N LYS A 434 -25.44 1.23 -9.52
CA LYS A 434 -26.62 0.67 -8.85
C LYS A 434 -26.43 -0.80 -8.40
N LEU A 435 -25.73 -1.61 -9.20
CA LEU A 435 -25.39 -2.97 -8.78
C LEU A 435 -24.48 -2.93 -7.55
N PHE A 436 -23.44 -2.09 -7.58
CA PHE A 436 -22.46 -1.91 -6.51
C PHE A 436 -23.05 -1.30 -5.23
N GLU A 437 -23.93 -0.30 -5.35
CA GLU A 437 -24.55 0.46 -4.26
C GLU A 437 -25.29 -0.45 -3.27
N GLU A 438 -25.88 -1.54 -3.72
CA GLU A 438 -26.53 -2.53 -2.85
C GLU A 438 -25.56 -3.15 -1.81
N ALA A 439 -24.25 -3.18 -2.11
CA ALA A 439 -23.20 -3.66 -1.22
C ALA A 439 -22.46 -2.53 -0.47
N LEU A 440 -22.92 -1.29 -0.53
CA LEU A 440 -22.37 -0.20 0.28
C LEU A 440 -22.99 -0.18 1.67
N TRP A 441 -22.22 0.23 2.69
CA TRP A 441 -22.71 0.26 4.06
C TRP A 441 -23.73 1.38 4.28
N GLN A 442 -24.97 0.99 4.61
CA GLN A 442 -26.09 1.90 4.68
C GLN A 442 -27.00 1.59 5.87
N THR A 443 -27.68 2.60 6.41
CA THR A 443 -28.84 2.38 7.27
C THR A 443 -30.01 1.81 6.46
N LYS A 444 -31.03 1.24 7.12
CA LYS A 444 -32.25 0.81 6.42
C LYS A 444 -33.00 1.96 5.72
N SER A 445 -32.78 3.21 6.12
CA SER A 445 -33.34 4.38 5.45
C SER A 445 -32.50 4.89 4.27
N GLY A 446 -31.34 4.28 4.00
CA GLY A 446 -30.48 4.62 2.86
C GLY A 446 -29.46 5.72 3.14
N LYS A 447 -29.12 5.99 4.41
CA LYS A 447 -27.98 6.86 4.75
C LYS A 447 -26.69 6.05 4.68
N TYR A 448 -25.68 6.54 3.97
CA TYR A 448 -24.37 5.88 3.93
C TYR A 448 -23.65 6.00 5.27
N ILE A 449 -22.91 4.97 5.66
CA ILE A 449 -22.20 4.91 6.94
C ILE A 449 -20.69 4.98 6.67
N GLY A 450 -20.07 6.04 7.18
CA GLY A 450 -18.62 6.24 7.15
C GLY A 450 -17.87 5.41 8.19
N LEU A 451 -16.55 5.34 8.01
CA LEU A 451 -15.64 4.70 8.97
C LEU A 451 -15.05 5.71 9.97
N ASP A 452 -14.96 6.98 9.58
CA ASP A 452 -14.48 8.04 10.48
C ASP A 452 -15.47 8.25 11.63
N HIS A 453 -14.95 8.38 12.85
CA HIS A 453 -15.75 8.56 14.04
C HIS A 453 -16.52 9.87 14.06
N GLN A 454 -16.01 10.94 13.45
CA GLN A 454 -16.53 12.30 13.62
C GLN A 454 -16.96 12.94 12.31
N VAL A 455 -16.21 12.73 11.24
CA VAL A 455 -16.48 13.28 9.92
C VAL A 455 -17.52 12.40 9.21
N ALA A 456 -18.61 13.02 8.76
CA ALA A 456 -19.63 12.32 7.99
C ALA A 456 -19.11 11.98 6.58
N LEU A 457 -19.54 10.84 6.04
CA LEU A 457 -19.19 10.41 4.69
C LEU A 457 -19.96 11.24 3.65
N GLY A 458 -19.37 12.35 3.23
CA GLY A 458 -20.00 13.29 2.31
C GLY A 458 -21.30 13.89 2.85
N LYS A 459 -22.10 14.48 1.97
CA LYS A 459 -23.38 15.12 2.33
C LYS A 459 -24.54 14.14 2.52
N ASN A 460 -24.40 12.93 1.98
CA ASN A 460 -25.45 11.89 1.99
C ASN A 460 -25.22 10.83 3.07
N GLY A 461 -24.05 10.80 3.70
CA GLY A 461 -23.69 9.86 4.75
C GLY A 461 -23.70 10.43 6.16
N ILE A 462 -23.28 9.61 7.10
CA ILE A 462 -23.12 9.90 8.53
C ILE A 462 -21.78 9.32 9.01
N SER A 463 -21.25 9.85 10.12
CA SER A 463 -20.04 9.31 10.75
C SER A 463 -20.35 8.02 11.52
N LEU A 464 -19.32 7.26 11.91
CA LEU A 464 -19.48 6.02 12.66
C LEU A 464 -20.19 6.27 14.01
N ASN A 465 -19.77 7.30 14.76
CA ASN A 465 -20.39 7.62 16.05
C ASN A 465 -21.85 8.04 15.90
N ASP A 466 -22.19 8.78 14.84
CA ASP A 466 -23.58 9.17 14.57
C ASP A 466 -24.44 7.93 14.30
N PHE A 467 -23.93 6.99 13.49
CA PHE A 467 -24.60 5.71 13.26
C PHE A 467 -24.89 4.97 14.56
N TYR A 468 -23.86 4.70 15.38
CA TYR A 468 -24.04 3.93 16.61
C TYR A 468 -24.89 4.64 17.67
N THR A 469 -24.81 5.98 17.74
CA THR A 469 -25.59 6.76 18.71
C THR A 469 -27.05 6.88 18.31
N ASN A 470 -27.34 7.14 17.04
CA ASN A 470 -28.67 7.61 16.61
C ASN A 470 -29.44 6.60 15.74
N TYR A 471 -28.75 5.69 15.05
CA TYR A 471 -29.34 4.86 14.00
C TYR A 471 -29.24 3.35 14.24
N ALA A 472 -28.17 2.86 14.87
CA ALA A 472 -27.91 1.42 14.99
C ALA A 472 -29.01 0.67 15.78
N LYS A 473 -29.63 1.34 16.76
CA LYS A 473 -30.74 0.78 17.55
C LYS A 473 -32.11 0.90 16.89
N SER A 474 -32.35 2.00 16.17
CA SER A 474 -33.66 2.35 15.60
C SER A 474 -33.85 1.78 14.19
N GLU A 475 -32.82 1.85 13.37
CA GLU A 475 -32.81 1.44 11.96
C GLU A 475 -31.96 0.18 11.73
N GLY A 476 -30.81 0.08 12.40
CA GLY A 476 -29.76 -0.87 12.02
C GLY A 476 -29.14 -0.51 10.66
N SER A 477 -28.37 -1.42 10.08
CA SER A 477 -27.78 -1.25 8.75
C SER A 477 -28.37 -2.24 7.73
N ASN A 478 -27.86 -2.26 6.50
CA ASN A 478 -28.13 -3.29 5.50
C ASN A 478 -27.30 -4.58 5.71
N LEU A 479 -26.44 -4.62 6.73
CA LEU A 479 -25.71 -5.80 7.17
C LEU A 479 -26.56 -6.67 8.10
N ASP A 480 -26.31 -7.98 8.12
CA ASP A 480 -26.85 -8.96 9.07
C ASP A 480 -28.40 -9.02 8.99
N GLY A 481 -28.95 -8.81 7.79
CA GLY A 481 -30.40 -8.66 7.60
C GLY A 481 -30.97 -7.41 8.31
N GLY A 482 -30.10 -6.46 8.61
CA GLY A 482 -30.34 -5.25 9.37
C GLY A 482 -30.71 -5.48 10.82
N LYS A 483 -29.91 -6.32 11.46
CA LYS A 483 -29.88 -6.45 12.91
C LYS A 483 -29.59 -5.10 13.55
N THR A 484 -30.29 -4.80 14.63
CA THR A 484 -30.07 -3.59 15.44
C THR A 484 -29.09 -3.91 16.57
N SER A 485 -28.24 -2.94 16.91
CA SER A 485 -27.39 -3.01 18.11
C SER A 485 -28.05 -2.22 19.26
N ASP A 486 -27.56 -2.38 20.49
CA ASP A 486 -28.12 -1.67 21.65
C ASP A 486 -27.83 -0.16 21.65
N GLY A 487 -27.12 0.34 20.63
CA GLY A 487 -26.79 1.75 20.42
C GLY A 487 -25.82 2.30 21.46
N LYS A 488 -25.11 1.42 22.18
CA LYS A 488 -24.01 1.81 23.05
C LYS A 488 -22.72 1.42 22.37
N ALA A 489 -21.83 2.39 22.19
CA ALA A 489 -20.42 2.07 22.01
C ALA A 489 -20.02 1.11 23.14
N VAL A 490 -19.42 -0.02 22.79
CA VAL A 490 -18.85 -0.89 23.81
C VAL A 490 -17.70 -0.08 24.38
N ASN A 491 -17.87 0.51 25.56
CA ASN A 491 -16.71 1.06 26.26
C ASN A 491 -15.74 -0.11 26.43
N ALA A 492 -14.72 -0.17 25.57
CA ALA A 492 -13.55 -0.97 25.80
C ALA A 492 -12.94 -0.37 27.05
N ASP A 493 -13.27 -0.97 28.20
CA ASP A 493 -12.51 -0.74 29.41
C ASP A 493 -11.05 -1.03 29.05
N PRO A 494 -10.14 -0.02 29.06
CA PRO A 494 -8.74 -0.25 28.74
C PRO A 494 -8.10 -1.27 29.69
N SER A 495 -8.77 -1.58 30.82
CA SER A 495 -8.34 -2.60 31.78
C SER A 495 -8.65 -4.05 31.37
N LYS A 496 -9.38 -4.28 30.27
CA LYS A 496 -9.65 -5.63 29.73
C LYS A 496 -8.86 -5.99 28.48
N THR A 497 -7.95 -5.13 28.02
CA THR A 497 -6.84 -5.60 27.19
C THR A 497 -5.98 -6.51 28.04
N THR A 498 -5.93 -7.80 27.69
CA THR A 498 -5.17 -8.84 28.39
C THR A 498 -3.76 -8.32 28.70
N THR A 499 -3.51 -8.02 29.98
CA THR A 499 -2.22 -7.53 30.45
C THR A 499 -1.20 -8.65 30.31
N SER A 500 -0.49 -8.69 29.19
CA SER A 500 0.76 -9.45 29.10
C SER A 500 1.78 -8.70 29.95
N THR A 501 2.05 -9.23 31.13
CA THR A 501 3.08 -8.72 32.06
C THR A 501 4.43 -8.62 31.36
N THR A 502 4.83 -7.40 30.98
CA THR A 502 6.21 -7.05 30.67
C THR A 502 7.03 -7.07 31.96
N LYS A 503 7.72 -8.18 32.19
CA LYS A 503 8.77 -8.26 33.20
C LYS A 503 9.97 -7.45 32.73
N PRO A 504 10.67 -6.68 33.59
CA PRO A 504 11.85 -5.92 33.20
C PRO A 504 12.92 -6.84 32.60
N VAL A 505 13.33 -6.57 31.36
CA VAL A 505 14.44 -7.25 30.70
C VAL A 505 15.73 -6.82 31.39
N VAL A 506 16.37 -7.76 32.07
CA VAL A 506 17.73 -7.63 32.58
C VAL A 506 18.67 -7.87 31.41
N THR A 507 19.35 -6.81 30.96
CA THR A 507 20.45 -6.89 29.99
C THR A 507 21.55 -7.79 30.55
N THR A 508 21.74 -8.97 29.97
CA THR A 508 22.88 -9.82 30.24
C THR A 508 23.78 -9.81 29.00
N THR A 509 24.90 -9.11 29.11
CA THR A 509 25.98 -9.12 28.12
C THR A 509 26.67 -10.49 28.19
N THR A 510 26.61 -11.27 27.11
CA THR A 510 27.38 -12.50 26.98
C THR A 510 28.40 -12.32 25.86
N THR A 511 29.66 -12.25 26.27
CA THR A 511 30.86 -12.40 25.45
C THR A 511 30.88 -13.77 24.78
N SER A 512 30.97 -13.80 23.44
CA SER A 512 31.20 -15.03 22.67
C SER A 512 32.69 -15.23 22.43
N ASP A 513 33.20 -16.35 22.93
CA ASP A 513 34.55 -16.85 22.71
C ASP A 513 34.76 -17.28 21.26
N SER A 514 35.93 -16.89 20.74
CA SER A 514 36.48 -17.26 19.44
C SER A 514 36.85 -18.74 19.41
N THR A 515 36.42 -19.46 18.38
CA THR A 515 37.01 -20.76 18.03
C THR A 515 37.45 -20.75 16.57
N THR A 516 38.73 -20.99 16.39
CA THR A 516 39.53 -20.98 15.17
C THR A 516 39.18 -22.14 14.25
N SER A 517 39.06 -21.88 12.95
CA SER A 517 39.24 -22.89 11.90
C SER A 517 40.11 -22.33 10.78
N THR A 518 41.09 -23.15 10.42
CA THR A 518 42.36 -22.87 9.76
C THR A 518 42.22 -22.49 8.30
N SER A 519 42.83 -21.37 7.92
CA SER A 519 42.97 -20.90 6.54
C SER A 519 44.21 -21.52 5.89
N SER A 520 44.07 -22.09 4.70
CA SER A 520 45.22 -22.47 3.84
C SER A 520 45.58 -21.29 2.93
N THR A 521 46.68 -20.63 3.25
CA THR A 521 47.29 -19.56 2.45
C THR A 521 48.15 -20.16 1.35
N THR A 522 47.94 -19.73 0.10
CA THR A 522 48.97 -19.81 -0.95
C THR A 522 49.32 -18.39 -1.34
N THR A 523 50.48 -17.92 -0.92
CA THR A 523 51.11 -16.69 -1.40
C THR A 523 52.07 -17.03 -2.53
N THR A 524 52.01 -16.28 -3.62
CA THR A 524 53.18 -16.00 -4.46
C THR A 524 53.03 -14.57 -5.02
N PRO A 525 54.07 -13.72 -4.95
CA PRO A 525 53.97 -12.28 -5.18
C PRO A 525 54.42 -11.88 -6.60
N GLU A 526 53.83 -10.82 -7.15
CA GLU A 526 54.57 -9.86 -7.99
C GLU A 526 53.82 -8.52 -8.09
N VAL A 527 54.60 -7.44 -7.97
CA VAL A 527 54.14 -6.05 -7.96
C VAL A 527 54.16 -5.52 -9.39
N SER A 528 52.99 -5.13 -9.91
CA SER A 528 52.86 -3.99 -10.82
C SER A 528 51.83 -3.05 -10.20
N ASN A 529 51.85 -1.77 -10.56
CA ASN A 529 51.02 -0.71 -9.98
C ASN A 529 49.51 -1.03 -10.04
N ARG A 530 48.97 -1.77 -9.06
CA ARG A 530 47.54 -2.08 -8.92
C ARG A 530 46.79 -0.80 -8.57
N THR A 531 45.92 -0.33 -9.47
CA THR A 531 45.01 0.80 -9.22
C THR A 531 43.69 0.23 -8.73
N PHE A 532 43.54 0.10 -7.41
CA PHE A 532 42.30 -0.39 -6.81
C PHE A 532 41.11 0.50 -7.22
N GLY A 533 40.10 -0.11 -7.83
CA GLY A 533 38.90 0.54 -8.34
C GLY A 533 38.86 0.74 -9.86
N ASP A 534 39.99 0.62 -10.58
CA ASP A 534 40.09 0.78 -12.05
C ASP A 534 39.91 -0.59 -12.75
N SER A 535 38.67 -1.06 -12.78
CA SER A 535 38.31 -2.38 -13.32
C SER A 535 38.40 -2.46 -14.85
N ASN A 536 38.29 -1.33 -15.55
CA ASN A 536 38.39 -1.30 -17.02
C ASN A 536 39.82 -1.05 -17.52
N CYS A 537 40.76 -0.77 -16.61
CA CYS A 537 42.18 -0.53 -16.86
C CYS A 537 42.45 0.67 -17.77
N ASP A 538 41.61 1.71 -17.70
CA ASP A 538 41.78 2.94 -18.48
C ASP A 538 42.65 4.00 -17.76
N GLY A 539 43.06 3.73 -16.52
CA GLY A 539 43.92 4.57 -15.71
C GLY A 539 43.17 5.60 -14.86
N THR A 540 41.83 5.60 -14.90
CA THR A 540 40.98 6.42 -14.05
C THR A 540 40.02 5.55 -13.23
N ILE A 541 39.61 6.05 -12.06
CA ILE A 541 38.57 5.39 -11.26
C ILE A 541 37.30 6.22 -11.47
N ASP A 542 36.31 5.67 -12.15
CA ASP A 542 35.02 6.32 -12.39
C ASP A 542 33.84 5.33 -12.51
N MET A 543 32.68 5.81 -12.95
CA MET A 543 31.48 4.99 -13.03
C MET A 543 31.56 3.89 -14.10
N SER A 544 32.44 4.02 -15.09
CA SER A 544 32.70 3.01 -16.12
C SER A 544 33.27 1.74 -15.50
N ASP A 545 34.04 1.87 -14.42
CA ASP A 545 34.56 0.72 -13.67
C ASP A 545 33.44 -0.05 -12.96
N VAL A 546 32.58 0.69 -12.27
CA VAL A 546 31.41 0.13 -11.62
C VAL A 546 30.52 -0.59 -12.63
N VAL A 547 30.31 0.01 -13.81
CA VAL A 547 29.52 -0.60 -14.88
C VAL A 547 30.16 -1.88 -15.38
N LEU A 548 31.49 -1.92 -15.59
CA LEU A 548 32.17 -3.13 -16.06
C LEU A 548 32.11 -4.26 -15.02
N ILE A 549 32.27 -3.97 -13.73
CA ILE A 549 32.08 -4.94 -12.66
C ILE A 549 30.67 -5.53 -12.73
N MET A 550 29.65 -4.67 -12.75
CA MET A 550 28.24 -5.11 -12.77
C MET A 550 27.91 -5.90 -14.05
N GLN A 551 28.44 -5.48 -15.20
CA GLN A 551 28.26 -6.19 -16.48
C GLN A 551 28.96 -7.54 -16.50
N SER A 552 30.16 -7.63 -15.93
CA SER A 552 30.92 -8.88 -15.86
C SER A 552 30.27 -9.93 -14.97
N LEU A 553 29.62 -9.50 -13.86
CA LEU A 553 28.87 -10.37 -12.97
C LEU A 553 27.52 -10.78 -13.57
N ALA A 554 26.83 -9.84 -14.24
CA ALA A 554 25.53 -10.10 -14.85
C ALA A 554 25.61 -10.93 -16.14
N ASN A 555 26.69 -10.80 -16.91
CA ASN A 555 26.88 -11.54 -18.16
C ASN A 555 28.37 -11.88 -18.40
N PRO A 556 28.93 -12.84 -17.65
CA PRO A 556 30.34 -13.19 -17.72
C PRO A 556 30.78 -13.74 -19.09
N ASN A 557 29.86 -14.36 -19.84
CA ASN A 557 30.13 -14.85 -21.20
C ASN A 557 30.42 -13.71 -22.18
N LYS A 558 29.95 -12.49 -21.90
CA LYS A 558 30.18 -11.31 -22.74
C LYS A 558 31.22 -10.36 -22.14
N TYR A 559 31.16 -10.11 -20.84
CA TYR A 559 31.95 -9.07 -20.16
C TYR A 559 32.88 -9.59 -19.05
N GLY A 560 32.88 -10.90 -18.76
CA GLY A 560 33.85 -11.51 -17.84
C GLY A 560 35.24 -11.69 -18.46
N ILE A 561 36.16 -12.32 -17.75
CA ILE A 561 37.58 -12.49 -18.19
C ILE A 561 37.72 -13.19 -19.55
N SER A 562 36.82 -14.11 -19.87
CA SER A 562 36.80 -14.80 -21.17
C SER A 562 35.63 -14.33 -22.04
N GLY A 563 35.17 -13.10 -21.82
CA GLY A 563 34.01 -12.52 -22.47
C GLY A 563 34.23 -12.31 -23.97
N SER A 564 33.14 -12.35 -24.74
CA SER A 564 33.20 -12.13 -26.19
C SER A 564 33.31 -10.65 -26.62
N ASP A 565 33.10 -9.70 -25.71
CA ASP A 565 33.12 -8.25 -26.02
C ASP A 565 34.55 -7.70 -26.00
N GLU A 566 34.93 -6.84 -26.95
CA GLU A 566 36.31 -6.29 -27.01
C GLU A 566 36.72 -5.50 -25.76
N LYS A 567 35.75 -5.03 -24.96
CA LYS A 567 35.96 -4.32 -23.69
C LYS A 567 35.57 -5.17 -22.47
N HIS A 568 35.58 -6.50 -22.60
CA HIS A 568 35.36 -7.39 -21.47
C HIS A 568 36.43 -7.17 -20.38
N MET A 569 36.09 -7.49 -19.14
CA MET A 569 37.00 -7.34 -18.00
C MET A 569 38.26 -8.18 -18.22
N THR A 570 39.43 -7.62 -17.93
CA THR A 570 40.71 -8.34 -18.04
C THR A 570 41.07 -9.02 -16.71
N GLU A 571 42.08 -9.89 -16.70
CA GLU A 571 42.60 -10.45 -15.43
C GLU A 571 43.15 -9.35 -14.49
N GLU A 572 43.69 -8.27 -15.05
CA GLU A 572 44.14 -7.10 -14.29
C GLU A 572 42.93 -6.30 -13.78
N GLY A 573 41.92 -6.08 -14.63
CA GLY A 573 40.66 -5.44 -14.26
C GLY A 573 39.93 -6.16 -13.14
N GLN A 574 39.94 -7.50 -13.14
CA GLN A 574 39.38 -8.29 -12.04
C GLN A 574 40.14 -8.07 -10.72
N LYS A 575 41.48 -7.98 -10.77
CA LYS A 575 42.28 -7.66 -9.58
C LYS A 575 42.04 -6.22 -9.13
N ASN A 576 41.92 -5.25 -10.04
CA ASN A 576 41.64 -3.87 -9.67
C ASN A 576 40.23 -3.71 -9.09
N ALA A 577 39.26 -4.48 -9.58
CA ALA A 577 37.88 -4.50 -9.13
C ALA A 577 37.71 -5.08 -7.72
N ASP A 578 38.44 -6.13 -7.33
CA ASP A 578 38.35 -6.72 -5.98
C ASP A 578 38.97 -5.77 -4.93
N VAL A 579 38.11 -4.94 -4.34
CA VAL A 579 38.42 -3.86 -3.39
C VAL A 579 37.79 -4.08 -2.01
N VAL A 580 36.97 -5.14 -1.82
CA VAL A 580 36.34 -5.51 -0.54
C VAL A 580 36.68 -6.96 -0.20
N GLY A 581 37.33 -7.19 0.94
CA GLY A 581 37.47 -8.54 1.51
C GLY A 581 38.39 -9.53 0.77
N ASN A 582 38.90 -9.19 -0.42
CA ASN A 582 39.81 -10.03 -1.21
C ASN A 582 39.24 -11.44 -1.47
N ASN A 583 37.95 -11.50 -1.80
CA ASN A 583 37.15 -12.70 -2.01
C ASN A 583 36.75 -12.90 -3.48
N GLY A 584 37.39 -12.18 -4.40
CA GLY A 584 37.01 -12.10 -5.82
C GLY A 584 36.02 -10.97 -6.06
N VAL A 585 35.74 -10.67 -7.34
CA VAL A 585 34.86 -9.57 -7.71
C VAL A 585 33.40 -9.89 -7.38
N THR A 586 32.76 -9.00 -6.62
CA THR A 586 31.38 -9.06 -6.15
C THR A 586 30.67 -7.73 -6.40
N THR A 587 29.37 -7.65 -6.09
CA THR A 587 28.64 -6.37 -6.13
C THR A 587 29.08 -5.40 -5.04
N ASP A 588 29.67 -5.90 -3.94
CA ASP A 588 30.17 -5.07 -2.84
C ASP A 588 31.38 -4.25 -3.29
N ASP A 589 32.17 -4.77 -4.22
CA ASP A 589 33.26 -4.05 -4.87
C ASP A 589 32.75 -2.86 -5.71
N ALA A 590 31.71 -3.09 -6.51
CA ALA A 590 31.05 -2.04 -7.29
C ALA A 590 30.49 -0.94 -6.37
N LEU A 591 29.87 -1.34 -5.26
CA LEU A 591 29.37 -0.40 -4.25
C LEU A 591 30.51 0.37 -3.56
N ALA A 592 31.61 -0.29 -3.22
CA ALA A 592 32.76 0.36 -2.59
C ALA A 592 33.40 1.41 -3.50
N ILE A 593 33.51 1.15 -4.80
CA ILE A 593 33.99 2.13 -5.78
C ILE A 593 33.00 3.31 -5.88
N GLN A 594 31.69 3.06 -5.95
CA GLN A 594 30.68 4.14 -5.92
C GLN A 594 30.81 5.02 -4.66
N LEU A 595 30.99 4.41 -3.49
CA LEU A 595 31.16 5.13 -2.23
C LEU A 595 32.48 5.91 -2.17
N TYR A 596 33.55 5.38 -2.77
CA TYR A 596 34.82 6.10 -2.95
C TYR A 596 34.66 7.33 -3.85
N LEU A 597 33.97 7.21 -4.99
CA LEU A 597 33.67 8.32 -5.90
C LEU A 597 32.81 9.42 -5.25
N LEU A 598 31.97 9.04 -4.30
CA LEU A 598 31.15 9.95 -3.48
C LEU A 598 31.90 10.53 -2.27
N GLY A 599 33.19 10.20 -2.09
CA GLY A 599 34.01 10.64 -0.97
C GLY A 599 33.61 10.06 0.39
N LYS A 600 32.80 8.99 0.39
CA LYS A 600 32.39 8.26 1.60
C LYS A 600 33.48 7.29 2.08
N TYR A 601 34.25 6.74 1.15
CA TYR A 601 35.53 6.09 1.44
C TYR A 601 36.69 6.97 0.98
N THR A 602 37.76 6.99 1.77
CA THR A 602 38.94 7.85 1.53
C THR A 602 40.06 7.13 0.79
N LYS A 603 40.00 5.80 0.67
CA LYS A 603 40.94 4.96 -0.08
C LYS A 603 40.24 3.65 -0.51
N LEU A 604 40.79 3.01 -1.55
CA LEU A 604 40.54 1.61 -1.90
C LEU A 604 41.87 0.83 -1.80
N PRO A 605 41.84 -0.46 -1.41
CA PRO A 605 40.68 -1.25 -1.01
C PRO A 605 40.13 -0.84 0.37
N VAL A 606 38.90 -1.24 0.66
CA VAL A 606 38.22 -1.02 1.95
C VAL A 606 38.53 -2.20 2.86
N GLU A 607 39.06 -1.92 4.05
CA GLU A 607 39.39 -2.90 5.09
C GLU A 607 38.18 -3.28 5.94
#